data_AF-A0A0S8H643-F1
#
_entry.id   AF-A0A0S8H643-F1
#
_cell.length_a   1.000
_cell.length_b   1.000
_cell.length_c   1.000
_cell.angle_alpha   90.00
_cell.angle_beta   90.00
_cell.angle_gamma   90.00
#
_symmetry.space_group_name_H-M   'P 1'
#
loop_
_entity.id
_entity.type
_entity.pdbx_description
1 polymer ?
#
loop_
_entity_poly.entity_id
_entity_poly.type
_entity_poly.pdbx_seq_one_letter_code
_entity_poly.pdbx_strand_id
1 'polypeptide(L)'
;MKLQRLEFEPITILYNRVDDAVLRQGRRTIWGDLTADAEGLVRAEQDRVPYTYGLFIQSKDGKVNDSLKGGVGRMSGQPADRFGQLELRAWVDAFLVGGATLRADRVIGAPLEPELLERRRKEKGSSAPLNVFFSAFGNFPEDAPVFRQPGIRTTLFITDVAADRRPELWKLTPDVVAVSSEAPLRAVWNELWRRGITTIGLEGGPKLMGLALQERLVHEILLTHSPLVLGGTGGGLTAIEEPLQGVRTELLFLGLDESGQLLFERGRVVYG
;
A
#
# COMPACT_ATOMS: atom_id res chain seq x y z
N MET A 1 -44.72 -21.02 2.85
CA MET A 1 -43.88 -20.21 1.95
C MET A 1 -42.78 -21.13 1.41
N LYS A 2 -42.87 -21.59 0.15
CA LYS A 2 -41.85 -22.48 -0.45
C LYS A 2 -40.66 -21.61 -0.88
N LEU A 3 -39.48 -21.87 -0.32
CA LEU A 3 -38.23 -21.26 -0.77
C LEU A 3 -37.92 -21.78 -2.18
N GLN A 4 -37.93 -20.90 -3.18
CA GLN A 4 -37.38 -21.20 -4.50
C GLN A 4 -35.86 -21.32 -4.37
N ARG A 5 -35.33 -22.44 -4.86
CA ARG A 5 -33.89 -22.67 -4.98
C ARG A 5 -33.41 -21.76 -6.11
N LEU A 6 -32.63 -20.74 -5.78
CA LEU A 6 -31.92 -19.93 -6.76
C LEU A 6 -30.85 -20.82 -7.39
N GLU A 7 -31.04 -21.21 -8.64
CA GLU A 7 -29.99 -21.82 -9.46
C GLU A 7 -29.04 -20.68 -9.88
N PHE A 8 -27.83 -20.69 -9.32
CA PHE A 8 -26.76 -19.81 -9.76
C PHE A 8 -26.04 -20.50 -10.92
N GLU A 9 -25.91 -19.80 -12.06
CA GLU A 9 -24.95 -20.23 -13.07
C GLU A 9 -23.55 -20.24 -12.44
N PRO A 10 -22.73 -21.28 -12.68
CA PRO A 10 -21.38 -21.32 -12.16
C PRO A 10 -20.58 -20.15 -12.76
N ILE A 11 -20.25 -19.18 -11.91
CA ILE A 11 -19.19 -18.22 -12.22
C ILE A 11 -17.95 -19.06 -12.51
N THR A 12 -17.39 -18.92 -13.70
CA THR A 12 -16.09 -19.52 -14.03
C THR A 12 -15.04 -18.80 -13.19
N ILE A 13 -14.81 -19.29 -11.98
CA ILE A 13 -13.71 -18.84 -11.13
C ILE A 13 -12.44 -19.42 -11.74
N LEU A 14 -11.64 -18.57 -12.37
CA LEU A 14 -10.29 -18.95 -12.81
C LEU A 14 -9.44 -19.19 -11.55
N TYR A 15 -9.41 -20.44 -11.10
CA TYR A 15 -8.48 -20.91 -10.09
C TYR A 15 -7.06 -20.84 -10.64
N ASN A 16 -6.37 -19.72 -10.46
CA ASN A 16 -4.92 -19.74 -10.43
C ASN A 16 -4.51 -20.14 -9.01
N ARG A 17 -4.36 -21.44 -8.78
CA ARG A 17 -3.67 -21.93 -7.59
C ARG A 17 -2.23 -21.40 -7.69
N VAL A 18 -1.87 -20.48 -6.81
CA VAL A 18 -0.48 -20.03 -6.69
C VAL A 18 0.26 -21.18 -6.00
N ASP A 19 0.98 -22.00 -6.78
CA ASP A 19 1.79 -23.10 -6.25
C ASP A 19 3.02 -22.55 -5.51
N ASP A 20 3.34 -23.11 -4.33
CA ASP A 20 4.54 -22.75 -3.54
C ASP A 20 5.83 -22.90 -4.35
N ALA A 21 5.87 -23.87 -5.26
CA ALA A 21 6.99 -24.07 -6.17
C ALA A 21 7.20 -22.88 -7.13
N VAL A 22 6.13 -22.17 -7.47
CA VAL A 22 6.15 -21.01 -8.38
C VAL A 22 6.55 -19.73 -7.64
N LEU A 23 6.15 -19.57 -6.37
CA LEU A 23 6.63 -18.50 -5.49
C LEU A 23 8.14 -18.65 -5.19
N ARG A 24 8.62 -19.89 -4.98
CA ARG A 24 10.04 -20.18 -4.70
C ARG A 24 10.95 -20.09 -5.92
N GLN A 25 10.42 -20.13 -7.15
CA GLN A 25 11.19 -20.04 -8.39
C GLN A 25 11.49 -18.59 -8.85
N GLY A 26 11.16 -17.58 -8.03
CA GLY A 26 11.57 -16.19 -8.27
C GLY A 26 10.97 -15.54 -9.52
N ARG A 27 9.84 -16.06 -10.03
CA ARG A 27 9.14 -15.54 -11.23
C ARG A 27 7.73 -15.01 -10.97
N ARG A 28 7.14 -15.23 -9.79
CA ARG A 28 5.84 -14.65 -9.39
C ARG A 28 5.88 -14.23 -7.94
N THR A 29 5.30 -13.07 -7.65
CA THR A 29 4.97 -12.65 -6.29
C THR A 29 3.61 -13.23 -5.88
N ILE A 30 3.21 -13.09 -4.63
CA ILE A 30 1.83 -13.40 -4.21
C ILE A 30 0.77 -12.56 -4.94
N TRP A 31 1.20 -11.42 -5.48
CA TRP A 31 0.38 -10.52 -6.31
C TRP A 31 0.42 -10.91 -7.80
N GLY A 32 0.86 -12.13 -8.10
CA GLY A 32 1.11 -12.62 -9.45
C GLY A 32 2.41 -12.07 -10.03
N ASP A 33 2.49 -12.03 -11.36
CA ASP A 33 3.54 -11.28 -12.05
C ASP A 33 3.20 -9.79 -11.92
N LEU A 34 3.97 -9.05 -11.13
CA LEU A 34 3.78 -7.62 -10.90
C LEU A 34 4.18 -6.78 -12.13
N THR A 35 4.01 -7.29 -13.35
CA THR A 35 4.00 -6.42 -14.53
C THR A 35 2.83 -5.46 -14.40
N ALA A 36 3.12 -4.15 -14.49
CA ALA A 36 2.10 -3.11 -14.54
C ALA A 36 1.02 -3.45 -15.57
N ASP A 37 -0.25 -3.21 -15.24
CA ASP A 37 -1.31 -3.18 -16.23
C ASP A 37 -0.92 -2.20 -17.35
N ALA A 38 -1.05 -2.63 -18.60
CA ALA A 38 -0.52 -1.89 -19.74
C ALA A 38 -1.16 -0.50 -19.86
N GLU A 39 -2.47 -0.38 -19.64
CA GLU A 39 -3.16 0.91 -19.70
C GLU A 39 -2.80 1.80 -18.51
N GLY A 40 -2.67 1.21 -17.32
CA GLY A 40 -2.15 1.91 -16.15
C GLY A 40 -0.73 2.45 -16.37
N LEU A 41 0.14 1.69 -17.02
CA LEU A 41 1.51 2.11 -17.31
C LEU A 41 1.53 3.29 -18.28
N VAL A 42 0.77 3.19 -19.37
CA VAL A 42 0.61 4.28 -20.34
C VAL A 42 0.13 5.55 -19.64
N ARG A 43 -0.87 5.44 -18.75
CA ARG A 43 -1.36 6.59 -17.98
C ARG A 43 -0.30 7.17 -17.07
N ALA A 44 0.42 6.33 -16.31
CA ALA A 44 1.49 6.77 -15.41
C ALA A 44 2.57 7.54 -16.17
N GLU A 45 2.98 7.04 -17.34
CA GLU A 45 3.98 7.70 -18.20
C GLU A 45 3.47 9.02 -18.79
N GLN A 46 2.22 9.07 -19.27
CA GLN A 46 1.59 10.28 -19.79
C GLN A 46 1.47 11.37 -18.72
N ASP A 47 1.03 10.99 -17.53
CA ASP A 47 0.88 11.88 -16.38
C ASP A 47 2.22 12.22 -15.71
N ARG A 48 3.30 11.52 -16.11
CA ARG A 48 4.65 11.64 -15.54
C ARG A 48 4.64 11.46 -14.02
N VAL A 49 3.97 10.40 -13.58
CA VAL A 49 3.89 9.98 -12.17
C VAL A 49 4.28 8.51 -12.03
N PRO A 50 4.76 8.07 -10.86
CA PRO A 50 5.13 6.68 -10.66
C PRO A 50 3.89 5.77 -10.68
N TYR A 51 4.03 4.58 -11.28
CA TYR A 51 3.01 3.55 -11.22
C TYR A 51 2.79 3.11 -9.77
N THR A 52 1.55 3.13 -9.31
CA THR A 52 1.25 3.05 -7.88
C THR A 52 0.32 1.88 -7.57
N TYR A 53 0.79 1.02 -6.67
CA TYR A 53 0.05 -0.08 -6.06
C TYR A 53 -0.46 0.37 -4.69
N GLY A 54 -1.77 0.52 -4.53
CA GLY A 54 -2.38 0.68 -3.21
C GLY A 54 -2.46 -0.67 -2.50
N LEU A 55 -2.11 -0.74 -1.23
CA LEU A 55 -2.11 -1.99 -0.46
C LEU A 55 -2.99 -1.91 0.77
N PHE A 56 -3.78 -2.96 1.01
CA PHE A 56 -4.55 -3.14 2.25
C PHE A 56 -4.54 -4.58 2.75
N ILE A 57 -4.71 -4.71 4.06
CA ILE A 57 -5.26 -5.92 4.69
C ILE A 57 -6.61 -5.56 5.31
N GLN A 58 -7.63 -6.38 5.07
CA GLN A 58 -8.95 -6.21 5.65
C GLN A 58 -9.48 -7.50 6.29
N SER A 59 -10.38 -7.38 7.25
CA SER A 59 -11.22 -8.47 7.74
C SER A 59 -12.25 -8.90 6.69
N LYS A 60 -12.90 -10.06 6.88
CA LYS A 60 -13.97 -10.56 5.99
C LYS A 60 -15.18 -9.62 5.92
N ASP A 61 -15.40 -8.82 6.95
CA ASP A 61 -16.43 -7.78 7.01
C ASP A 61 -15.91 -6.38 6.62
N GLY A 62 -14.74 -6.30 5.96
CA GLY A 62 -14.26 -5.10 5.27
C GLY A 62 -13.59 -4.05 6.17
N LYS A 63 -13.13 -4.43 7.36
CA LYS A 63 -12.44 -3.52 8.29
C LYS A 63 -10.94 -3.59 8.12
N VAL A 64 -10.25 -2.45 8.14
CA VAL A 64 -8.78 -2.37 7.98
C VAL A 64 -8.02 -2.07 9.27
N ASN A 65 -8.73 -1.95 10.39
CA ASN A 65 -8.16 -1.80 11.72
C ASN A 65 -8.93 -2.67 12.73
N ASP A 66 -8.19 -3.27 13.66
CA ASP A 66 -8.79 -3.85 14.87
C ASP A 66 -8.87 -2.75 15.95
N SER A 67 -10.06 -2.17 16.11
CA SER A 67 -10.35 -1.13 17.11
C SER A 67 -10.12 -1.59 18.56
N LEU A 68 -10.04 -2.91 18.82
CA LEU A 68 -9.79 -3.47 20.16
C LEU A 68 -8.30 -3.60 20.48
N LYS A 69 -7.42 -3.63 19.47
CA LYS A 69 -5.96 -3.79 19.65
C LYS A 69 -5.14 -2.59 19.17
N GLY A 70 -5.77 -1.57 18.59
CA GLY A 70 -5.17 -0.26 18.32
C GLY A 70 -4.08 -0.25 17.23
N GLY A 71 -3.93 -1.33 16.45
CA GLY A 71 -2.92 -1.45 15.41
C GLY A 71 -3.49 -1.31 14.00
N VAL A 72 -2.79 -0.55 13.14
CA VAL A 72 -2.98 -0.57 11.68
C VAL A 72 -1.99 -1.59 11.10
N GLY A 73 -2.40 -2.37 10.09
CA GLY A 73 -1.50 -3.34 9.42
C GLY A 73 -1.23 -4.64 10.18
N ARG A 74 -1.93 -4.89 11.29
CA ARG A 74 -1.88 -6.15 12.05
C ARG A 74 -3.31 -6.61 12.33
N MET A 75 -3.93 -7.25 11.35
CA MET A 75 -5.30 -7.73 11.42
C MET A 75 -5.41 -8.94 12.36
N SER A 76 -4.62 -9.98 12.12
CA SER A 76 -4.52 -11.16 12.96
C SER A 76 -3.40 -11.09 14.00
N GLY A 77 -2.48 -10.13 13.86
CA GLY A 77 -1.27 -10.02 14.68
C GLY A 77 -0.17 -11.01 14.29
N GLN A 78 -0.44 -11.88 13.32
CA GLN A 78 0.48 -12.91 12.84
C GLN A 78 1.47 -12.36 11.80
N PRO A 79 2.65 -13.00 11.63
CA PRO A 79 3.59 -12.63 10.58
C PRO A 79 2.96 -12.56 9.17
N ALA A 80 1.99 -13.44 8.91
CA ALA A 80 1.28 -13.53 7.63
C ALA A 80 0.56 -12.22 7.23
N ASP A 81 0.14 -11.39 8.19
CA ASP A 81 -0.49 -10.08 7.90
C ASP A 81 0.42 -9.15 7.11
N ARG A 82 1.73 -9.28 7.30
CA ARG A 82 2.74 -8.42 6.69
C ARG A 82 3.34 -9.02 5.42
N PHE A 83 2.95 -10.23 5.04
CA PHE A 83 3.59 -10.93 3.93
C PHE A 83 3.44 -10.15 2.61
N GLY A 84 2.22 -9.70 2.29
CA GLY A 84 1.98 -8.90 1.09
C GLY A 84 2.65 -7.53 1.09
N GLN A 85 2.80 -6.92 2.27
CA GLN A 85 3.57 -5.70 2.47
C GLN A 85 5.06 -5.93 2.17
N LEU A 86 5.65 -6.99 2.74
CA LEU A 86 7.07 -7.33 2.53
C LEU A 86 7.37 -7.67 1.07
N GLU A 87 6.50 -8.44 0.42
CA GLU A 87 6.59 -8.76 -1.01
C GLU A 87 6.57 -7.49 -1.88
N LEU A 88 5.62 -6.59 -1.63
CA LEU A 88 5.53 -5.33 -2.37
C LEU A 88 6.76 -4.45 -2.13
N ARG A 89 7.23 -4.35 -0.87
CA ARG A 89 8.44 -3.61 -0.51
C ARG A 89 9.68 -4.13 -1.23
N ALA A 90 9.78 -5.45 -1.44
CA ALA A 90 10.88 -6.03 -2.19
C ALA A 90 10.84 -5.64 -3.68
N TRP A 91 9.67 -5.32 -4.23
CA TRP A 91 9.47 -5.09 -5.67
C TRP A 91 9.45 -3.60 -6.08
N VAL A 92 8.86 -2.70 -5.28
CA VAL A 92 8.71 -1.26 -5.64
C VAL A 92 9.98 -0.44 -5.44
N ASP A 93 10.08 0.72 -6.10
CA ASP A 93 11.21 1.65 -5.92
C ASP A 93 11.06 2.49 -4.65
N ALA A 94 9.83 2.90 -4.34
CA ALA A 94 9.48 3.65 -3.13
C ALA A 94 8.25 3.05 -2.43
N PHE A 95 8.21 3.17 -1.11
CA PHE A 95 7.11 2.69 -0.29
C PHE A 95 6.56 3.84 0.54
N LEU A 96 5.37 4.32 0.18
CA LEU A 96 4.75 5.52 0.71
C LEU A 96 3.77 5.18 1.83
N VAL A 97 3.92 5.84 2.97
CA VAL A 97 3.04 5.68 4.12
C VAL A 97 2.56 7.03 4.66
N GLY A 98 1.29 7.10 5.04
CA GLY A 98 0.73 8.28 5.69
C GLY A 98 1.23 8.48 7.12
N GLY A 99 1.37 9.73 7.56
CA GLY A 99 1.82 10.04 8.93
C GLY A 99 0.92 9.46 10.02
N ALA A 100 -0.39 9.31 9.77
CA ALA A 100 -1.30 8.63 10.70
C ALA A 100 -0.96 7.15 10.89
N THR A 101 -0.67 6.45 9.79
CA THR A 101 -0.23 5.05 9.82
C THR A 101 1.12 4.93 10.53
N LEU A 102 2.09 5.82 10.25
CA LEU A 102 3.37 5.80 10.95
C LEU A 102 3.24 6.03 12.48
N ARG A 103 2.29 6.86 12.92
CA ARG A 103 2.00 7.03 14.36
C ARG A 103 1.43 5.76 14.99
N ALA A 104 0.59 5.03 14.27
CA ALA A 104 -0.06 3.81 14.74
C ALA A 104 0.85 2.58 14.66
N ASP A 105 1.68 2.48 13.62
CA ASP A 105 2.64 1.41 13.39
C ASP A 105 4.05 1.99 13.17
N ARG A 106 4.82 2.02 14.25
CA ARG A 106 6.17 2.60 14.29
C ARG A 106 7.25 1.68 13.69
N VAL A 107 6.90 0.50 13.20
CA VAL A 107 7.83 -0.54 12.71
C VAL A 107 8.01 -0.48 11.17
N ILE A 108 7.52 0.57 10.54
CA ILE A 108 7.69 0.81 9.10
C ILE A 108 9.17 1.06 8.80
N GLY A 109 9.70 0.46 7.73
CA GLY A 109 11.12 0.53 7.42
C GLY A 109 11.92 -0.67 7.92
N ALA A 110 11.25 -1.69 8.50
CA ALA A 110 11.90 -2.93 8.88
C ALA A 110 12.69 -3.57 7.70
N PRO A 111 13.84 -4.21 7.99
CA PRO A 111 14.59 -4.97 6.99
C PRO A 111 13.72 -6.02 6.30
N LEU A 112 13.99 -6.27 5.03
CA LEU A 112 13.41 -7.40 4.32
C LEU A 112 14.02 -8.70 4.84
N GLU A 113 13.24 -9.79 4.81
CA GLU A 113 13.73 -11.13 5.07
C GLU A 113 14.85 -11.51 4.07
N PRO A 114 15.81 -12.38 4.45
CA PRO A 114 17.01 -12.64 3.65
C PRO A 114 16.74 -13.00 2.18
N GLU A 115 15.69 -13.77 1.92
CA GLU A 115 15.29 -14.20 0.57
C GLU A 115 14.78 -13.03 -0.28
N LEU A 116 13.92 -12.18 0.29
CA LEU A 116 13.40 -10.97 -0.36
C LEU A 116 14.49 -9.92 -0.57
N LEU A 117 15.40 -9.81 0.40
CA LEU A 117 16.57 -8.93 0.33
C LEU A 117 17.48 -9.32 -0.83
N GLU A 118 17.79 -10.61 -0.97
CA GLU A 118 18.65 -11.10 -2.05
C GLU A 118 17.99 -10.92 -3.43
N ARG A 119 16.69 -11.24 -3.54
CA ARG A 119 15.90 -10.97 -4.75
C ARG A 119 15.98 -9.50 -5.15
N ARG A 120 15.72 -8.60 -4.20
CA ARG A 120 15.75 -7.16 -4.46
C ARG A 120 17.15 -6.67 -4.86
N ARG A 121 18.21 -7.15 -4.21
CA ARG A 121 19.59 -6.77 -4.57
C ARG A 121 19.90 -7.15 -6.01
N LYS A 122 19.48 -8.35 -6.44
CA LYS A 122 19.65 -8.83 -7.80
C LYS A 122 18.85 -8.02 -8.83
N GLU A 123 17.61 -7.67 -8.52
CA GLU A 123 16.69 -7.02 -9.47
C GLU A 123 16.78 -5.49 -9.51
N LYS A 124 17.03 -4.86 -8.35
CA LYS A 124 16.95 -3.41 -8.14
C LYS A 124 18.27 -2.79 -7.65
N GLY A 125 19.30 -3.60 -7.40
CA GLY A 125 20.60 -3.10 -6.91
C GLY A 125 20.54 -2.41 -5.54
N SER A 126 19.49 -2.64 -4.74
CA SER A 126 19.29 -2.01 -3.43
C SER A 126 18.76 -2.98 -2.40
N SER A 127 18.99 -2.71 -1.11
CA SER A 127 18.54 -3.56 0.00
C SER A 127 17.13 -3.23 0.52
N ALA A 128 16.56 -2.10 0.12
CA ALA A 128 15.22 -1.66 0.51
C ALA A 128 14.69 -0.59 -0.47
N PRO A 129 13.36 -0.40 -0.56
CA PRO A 129 12.78 0.76 -1.25
C PRO A 129 13.11 2.05 -0.51
N LEU A 130 12.94 3.18 -1.19
CA LEU A 130 12.89 4.47 -0.51
C LEU A 130 11.66 4.50 0.40
N ASN A 131 11.83 4.71 1.71
CA ASN A 131 10.68 4.87 2.61
C ASN A 131 10.19 6.32 2.49
N VAL A 132 8.95 6.49 2.09
CA VAL A 132 8.36 7.81 1.87
C VAL A 132 7.26 8.03 2.90
N PHE A 133 7.29 9.16 3.59
CA PHE A 133 6.28 9.51 4.56
C PHE A 133 5.61 10.82 4.19
N PHE A 134 4.28 10.87 4.22
CA PHE A 134 3.54 12.09 3.91
C PHE A 134 2.61 12.49 5.06
N SER A 135 2.64 13.79 5.41
CA SER A 135 1.67 14.38 6.35
C SER A 135 1.43 15.83 5.99
N ALA A 136 0.20 16.16 5.61
CA ALA A 136 -0.18 17.52 5.24
C ALA A 136 0.05 18.54 6.36
N PHE A 137 -0.01 18.09 7.63
CA PHE A 137 0.18 18.95 8.81
C PHE A 137 1.49 18.66 9.55
N GLY A 138 2.39 17.84 8.99
CA GLY A 138 3.65 17.49 9.63
C GLY A 138 3.53 16.69 10.93
N ASN A 139 2.34 16.15 11.25
CA ASN A 139 2.14 15.35 12.47
C ASN A 139 2.81 13.97 12.32
N PHE A 140 4.07 13.87 12.69
CA PHE A 140 4.85 12.63 12.69
C PHE A 140 5.30 12.26 14.11
N PRO A 141 5.51 10.97 14.40
CA PRO A 141 6.23 10.57 15.60
C PRO A 141 7.72 10.89 15.40
N GLU A 142 8.16 12.04 15.92
CA GLU A 142 9.53 12.56 15.74
C GLU A 142 10.62 11.61 16.26
N ASP A 143 10.25 10.69 17.16
CA ASP A 143 11.11 9.66 17.72
C ASP A 143 11.15 8.35 16.91
N ALA A 144 10.43 8.25 15.79
CA ALA A 144 10.34 7.01 15.02
C ALA A 144 11.71 6.50 14.55
N PRO A 145 12.02 5.20 14.74
CA PRO A 145 13.33 4.63 14.38
C PRO A 145 13.71 4.85 12.91
N VAL A 146 12.73 4.81 12.01
CA VAL A 146 12.93 4.95 10.55
C VAL A 146 13.61 6.27 10.13
N PHE A 147 13.53 7.30 10.97
CA PHE A 147 14.17 8.59 10.70
C PHE A 147 15.67 8.61 11.02
N ARG A 148 16.14 7.70 11.89
CA ARG A 148 17.52 7.66 12.41
C ARG A 148 18.25 6.35 12.11
N GLN A 149 17.57 5.35 11.56
CA GLN A 149 18.14 4.03 11.34
C GLN A 149 19.16 4.04 10.19
N PRO A 150 20.44 3.70 10.45
CA PRO A 150 21.46 3.65 9.41
C PRO A 150 21.09 2.65 8.30
N GLY A 151 21.38 3.01 7.05
CA GLY A 151 21.10 2.18 5.88
C GLY A 151 19.64 2.19 5.40
N ILE A 152 18.73 2.84 6.14
CA ILE A 152 17.35 3.05 5.72
C ILE A 152 17.25 4.43 5.06
N ARG A 153 16.97 4.45 3.76
CA ARG A 153 16.69 5.69 3.03
C ARG A 153 15.26 6.12 3.30
N THR A 154 15.10 7.36 3.74
CA THR A 154 13.81 7.93 4.14
C THR A 154 13.66 9.33 3.55
N THR A 155 12.52 9.60 2.93
CA THR A 155 12.11 10.95 2.50
C THR A 155 10.84 11.35 3.22
N LEU A 156 10.84 12.54 3.80
CA LEU A 156 9.68 13.12 4.47
C LEU A 156 9.04 14.20 3.60
N PHE A 157 7.80 14.00 3.17
CA PHE A 157 7.01 15.02 2.49
C PHE A 157 6.05 15.71 3.45
N ILE A 158 6.13 17.04 3.47
CA ILE A 158 5.27 17.94 4.23
C ILE A 158 4.74 19.03 3.30
N THR A 159 3.67 19.72 3.70
CA THR A 159 3.25 20.93 2.97
C THR A 159 4.16 22.11 3.33
N ASP A 160 4.21 23.11 2.46
CA ASP A 160 4.76 24.44 2.73
C ASP A 160 4.20 25.04 4.04
N VAL A 161 2.89 24.96 4.24
CA VAL A 161 2.22 25.43 5.47
C VAL A 161 2.73 24.68 6.71
N ALA A 162 2.96 23.37 6.62
CA ALA A 162 3.53 22.60 7.73
C ALA A 162 5.00 22.95 7.96
N ALA A 163 5.79 23.13 6.90
CA ALA A 163 7.19 23.52 6.98
C ALA A 163 7.38 24.87 7.70
N ASP A 164 6.51 25.85 7.42
CA ASP A 164 6.54 27.17 8.06
C ASP A 164 6.16 27.09 9.54
N ARG A 165 5.13 26.29 9.87
CA ARG A 165 4.61 26.18 11.25
C ARG A 165 5.48 25.30 12.15
N ARG A 166 6.24 24.38 11.58
CA ARG A 166 6.97 23.31 12.29
C ARG A 166 8.40 23.17 11.72
N PRO A 167 9.26 24.20 11.87
CA PRO A 167 10.59 24.21 11.26
C PRO A 167 11.53 23.12 11.80
N GLU A 168 11.23 22.52 12.95
CA GLU A 168 11.97 21.37 13.47
C GLU A 168 11.80 20.10 12.61
N LEU A 169 10.77 20.01 11.77
CA LEU A 169 10.56 18.88 10.85
C LEU A 169 11.74 18.69 9.87
N TRP A 170 12.41 19.78 9.49
CA TRP A 170 13.61 19.77 8.65
C TRP A 170 14.78 18.99 9.25
N LYS A 171 14.74 18.71 10.56
CA LYS A 171 15.80 18.00 11.29
C LYS A 171 15.47 16.53 11.55
N LEU A 172 14.28 16.05 11.17
CA LEU A 172 13.87 14.67 11.47
C LEU A 172 14.70 13.66 10.68
N THR A 173 14.97 13.94 9.40
CA THR A 173 15.75 13.07 8.53
C THR A 173 16.52 13.93 7.52
N PRO A 174 17.62 13.44 6.90
CA PRO A 174 18.41 14.24 5.96
C PRO A 174 17.66 14.69 4.70
N ASP A 175 16.53 14.06 4.36
CA ASP A 175 15.75 14.35 3.15
C ASP A 175 14.29 14.67 3.51
N VAL A 176 14.04 15.97 3.67
CA VAL A 176 12.70 16.53 3.90
C VAL A 176 12.36 17.42 2.71
N VAL A 177 11.11 17.32 2.24
CA VAL A 177 10.61 18.05 1.07
C VAL A 177 9.31 18.75 1.43
N ALA A 178 9.29 20.07 1.28
CA ALA A 178 8.06 20.86 1.32
C ALA A 178 7.42 20.87 -0.07
N VAL A 179 6.13 20.52 -0.13
CA VAL A 179 5.30 20.59 -1.35
C VAL A 179 4.18 21.60 -1.18
N SER A 180 3.61 22.07 -2.30
CA SER A 180 2.44 22.97 -2.25
C SER A 180 1.30 22.36 -1.45
N SER A 181 0.66 23.16 -0.60
CA SER A 181 -0.55 22.78 0.14
C SER A 181 -1.82 22.71 -0.71
N GLU A 182 -1.82 23.23 -1.94
CA GLU A 182 -2.99 23.21 -2.83
C GLU A 182 -3.27 21.83 -3.44
N ALA A 183 -2.22 21.17 -3.93
CA ALA A 183 -2.29 19.83 -4.52
C ALA A 183 -1.15 18.94 -4.01
N PRO A 184 -1.12 18.64 -2.70
CA PRO A 184 0.05 18.08 -2.06
C PRO A 184 0.37 16.66 -2.53
N LEU A 185 -0.62 15.80 -2.79
CA LEU A 185 -0.36 14.44 -3.24
C LEU A 185 0.20 14.42 -4.66
N ARG A 186 -0.45 15.11 -5.61
CA ARG A 186 0.10 15.28 -6.96
C ARG A 186 1.54 15.79 -6.93
N ALA A 187 1.85 16.78 -6.09
CA ALA A 187 3.20 17.30 -5.96
C ALA A 187 4.21 16.26 -5.42
N VAL A 188 3.81 15.42 -4.45
CA VAL A 188 4.63 14.29 -3.97
C VAL A 188 4.94 13.31 -5.10
N TRP A 189 3.94 12.90 -5.87
CA TRP A 189 4.14 11.95 -6.98
C TRP A 189 5.05 12.53 -8.07
N ASN A 190 4.85 13.80 -8.43
CA ASN A 190 5.69 14.48 -9.42
C ASN A 190 7.16 14.57 -8.97
N GLU A 191 7.41 14.88 -7.69
CA GLU A 191 8.78 14.93 -7.16
C GLU A 191 9.43 13.53 -7.13
N LEU A 192 8.68 12.48 -6.77
CA LEU A 192 9.18 11.11 -6.83
C LEU A 192 9.52 10.70 -8.26
N TRP A 193 8.66 11.00 -9.24
CA TRP A 193 8.93 10.75 -10.65
C TRP A 193 10.20 11.47 -11.13
N ARG A 194 10.36 12.75 -10.77
CA ARG A 194 11.56 13.55 -11.11
C ARG A 194 12.85 12.96 -10.53
N ARG A 195 12.75 12.23 -9.40
CA ARG A 195 13.86 11.50 -8.78
C ARG A 195 14.11 10.12 -9.41
N GLY A 196 13.41 9.77 -10.49
CA GLY A 196 13.53 8.49 -11.18
C GLY A 196 12.82 7.32 -10.49
N ILE A 197 11.93 7.60 -9.53
CA ILE A 197 11.08 6.58 -8.93
C ILE A 197 9.99 6.24 -9.95
N THR A 198 9.90 4.97 -10.36
CA THR A 198 8.94 4.53 -11.38
C THR A 198 7.80 3.72 -10.79
N THR A 199 8.00 3.13 -9.61
CA THR A 199 7.01 2.30 -8.91
C THR A 199 6.88 2.68 -7.44
N ILE A 200 5.64 2.83 -6.97
CA ILE A 200 5.30 3.12 -5.57
C ILE A 200 4.39 2.03 -5.01
N GLY A 201 4.71 1.53 -3.82
CA GLY A 201 3.76 0.84 -2.95
C GLY A 201 3.16 1.85 -1.97
N LEU A 202 1.86 2.10 -2.06
CA LEU A 202 1.14 3.00 -1.18
C LEU A 202 0.44 2.20 -0.07
N GLU A 203 0.96 2.33 1.14
CA GLU A 203 0.28 1.89 2.35
C GLU A 203 -0.26 3.11 3.10
N GLY A 204 -1.42 3.57 2.63
CA GLY A 204 -2.12 4.68 3.25
C GLY A 204 -3.11 4.18 4.30
N GLY A 205 -3.24 4.93 5.40
CA GLY A 205 -4.50 4.91 6.12
C GLY A 205 -5.65 5.28 5.17
N PRO A 206 -6.90 4.88 5.45
CA PRO A 206 -8.02 4.99 4.50
C PRO A 206 -8.20 6.38 3.86
N LYS A 207 -7.90 7.45 4.61
CA LYS A 207 -7.92 8.83 4.13
C LYS A 207 -6.91 9.08 3.01
N LEU A 208 -5.65 8.66 3.18
CA LEU A 208 -4.60 8.91 2.20
C LEU A 208 -4.87 8.14 0.91
N MET A 209 -5.32 6.89 1.01
CA MET A 209 -5.71 6.11 -0.16
C MET A 209 -6.89 6.76 -0.89
N GLY A 210 -7.93 7.15 -0.16
CA GLY A 210 -9.10 7.79 -0.76
C GLY A 210 -8.74 9.06 -1.52
N LEU A 211 -7.90 9.93 -0.93
CA LEU A 211 -7.41 11.14 -1.61
C LEU A 211 -6.55 10.80 -2.85
N ALA A 212 -5.65 9.82 -2.76
CA ALA A 212 -4.84 9.39 -3.91
C ALA A 212 -5.71 8.80 -5.04
N LEU A 213 -6.78 8.09 -4.70
CA LEU A 213 -7.77 7.59 -5.68
C LEU A 213 -8.53 8.73 -6.33
N GLN A 214 -8.99 9.72 -5.56
CA GLN A 214 -9.66 10.92 -6.11
C GLN A 214 -8.75 11.70 -7.06
N GLU A 215 -7.46 11.81 -6.73
CA GLU A 215 -6.45 12.47 -7.58
C GLU A 215 -5.95 11.58 -8.73
N ARG A 216 -6.53 10.39 -8.94
CA ARG A 216 -6.17 9.44 -10.00
C ARG A 216 -4.73 8.91 -9.95
N LEU A 217 -4.14 8.86 -8.76
CA LEU A 217 -2.73 8.48 -8.56
C LEU A 217 -2.52 6.97 -8.36
N VAL A 218 -3.59 6.19 -8.15
CA VAL A 218 -3.52 4.75 -7.88
C VAL A 218 -3.86 3.97 -9.14
N HIS A 219 -3.05 2.97 -9.46
CA HIS A 219 -3.17 2.19 -10.70
C HIS A 219 -3.78 0.81 -10.39
N GLU A 220 -3.34 0.21 -9.30
CA GLU A 220 -3.86 -1.07 -8.83
C GLU A 220 -4.07 -1.07 -7.32
N ILE A 221 -4.98 -1.92 -6.86
CA ILE A 221 -5.21 -2.20 -5.46
C ILE A 221 -4.86 -3.66 -5.19
N LEU A 222 -3.98 -3.88 -4.22
CA LEU A 222 -3.56 -5.17 -3.68
C LEU A 222 -4.26 -5.34 -2.34
N LEU A 223 -5.08 -6.38 -2.22
CA LEU A 223 -5.96 -6.60 -1.08
C LEU A 223 -5.73 -7.97 -0.48
N THR A 224 -5.32 -8.01 0.78
CA THR A 224 -5.28 -9.21 1.60
C THR A 224 -6.55 -9.29 2.44
N HIS A 225 -7.31 -10.38 2.34
CA HIS A 225 -8.44 -10.65 3.24
C HIS A 225 -8.00 -11.61 4.35
N SER A 226 -8.01 -11.11 5.57
CA SER A 226 -7.88 -11.89 6.80
C SER A 226 -9.11 -12.79 7.00
N PRO A 227 -8.97 -13.97 7.65
CA PRO A 227 -10.11 -14.82 8.01
C PRO A 227 -10.97 -14.24 9.15
N LEU A 228 -10.56 -13.12 9.75
CA LEU A 228 -11.25 -12.51 10.89
C LEU A 228 -12.52 -11.78 10.47
N VAL A 229 -13.49 -11.76 11.38
CA VAL A 229 -14.66 -10.87 11.34
C VAL A 229 -14.58 -10.00 12.60
N LEU A 230 -14.53 -8.69 12.44
CA LEU A 230 -14.30 -7.76 13.56
C LEU A 230 -15.59 -7.17 14.13
N GLY A 231 -16.68 -7.16 13.36
CA GLY A 231 -17.97 -6.64 13.79
C GLY A 231 -18.01 -5.11 13.83
N GLY A 232 -19.06 -4.58 14.47
CA GLY A 232 -19.53 -3.20 14.27
C GLY A 232 -19.87 -2.42 15.54
N THR A 233 -18.98 -2.39 16.54
CA THR A 233 -19.10 -1.42 17.64
C THR A 233 -17.71 -0.84 17.95
N GLY A 234 -17.40 0.37 17.43
CA GLY A 234 -16.17 1.08 17.83
C GLY A 234 -15.28 1.68 16.74
N GLY A 235 -15.81 2.23 15.64
CA GLY A 235 -14.96 3.02 14.72
C GLY A 235 -14.02 2.20 13.81
N GLY A 236 -14.43 0.98 13.46
CA GLY A 236 -13.77 0.20 12.42
C GLY A 236 -13.85 0.92 11.07
N LEU A 237 -12.71 1.26 10.51
CA LEU A 237 -12.55 1.92 9.21
C LEU A 237 -12.64 0.90 8.09
N THR A 238 -13.21 1.30 6.96
CA THR A 238 -13.08 0.59 5.69
C THR A 238 -11.80 1.00 4.98
N ALA A 239 -11.40 0.27 3.94
CA ALA A 239 -10.19 0.58 3.17
C ALA A 239 -10.22 1.99 2.55
N ILE A 240 -11.41 2.49 2.20
CA ILE A 240 -11.60 3.78 1.54
C ILE A 240 -12.75 4.51 2.22
N GLU A 241 -12.42 5.56 2.98
CA GLU A 241 -13.40 6.38 3.70
C GLU A 241 -13.85 7.62 2.90
N GLU A 242 -13.14 7.96 1.82
CA GLU A 242 -13.49 9.10 0.99
C GLU A 242 -14.59 8.75 -0.02
N PRO A 243 -15.53 9.67 -0.30
CA PRO A 243 -16.49 9.47 -1.37
C PRO A 243 -15.74 9.43 -2.70
N LEU A 244 -15.82 8.28 -3.38
CA LEU A 244 -15.27 8.12 -4.72
C LEU A 244 -16.35 8.49 -5.75
N GLN A 245 -16.08 9.52 -6.56
CA GLN A 245 -16.92 9.90 -7.69
C GLN A 245 -16.21 9.55 -9.00
N GLY A 246 -16.86 8.79 -9.87
CA GLY A 246 -16.28 8.39 -11.15
C GLY A 246 -15.06 7.46 -11.03
N VAL A 247 -14.77 6.91 -9.84
CA VAL A 247 -13.73 5.89 -9.67
C VAL A 247 -14.40 4.53 -9.51
N ARG A 248 -13.98 3.56 -10.31
CA ARG A 248 -14.35 2.16 -10.15
C ARG A 248 -13.09 1.32 -10.04
N THR A 249 -13.13 0.27 -9.24
CA THR A 249 -12.04 -0.71 -9.21
C THR A 249 -12.58 -2.03 -9.70
N GLU A 250 -11.94 -2.60 -10.71
CA GLU A 250 -12.22 -3.94 -11.19
C GLU A 250 -11.19 -4.88 -10.55
N LEU A 251 -11.64 -5.63 -9.54
CA LEU A 251 -10.79 -6.57 -8.81
C LEU A 251 -10.65 -7.90 -9.56
N LEU A 252 -9.43 -8.32 -9.83
CA LEU A 252 -9.10 -9.66 -10.30
C LEU A 252 -8.67 -10.51 -9.09
N PHE A 253 -9.28 -11.68 -8.95
CA PHE A 253 -8.87 -12.67 -7.96
C PHE A 253 -7.52 -13.28 -8.35
N LEU A 254 -6.56 -13.32 -7.42
CA LEU A 254 -5.22 -13.84 -7.71
C LEU A 254 -4.93 -15.20 -7.08
N GLY A 255 -5.33 -15.42 -5.82
CA GLY A 255 -5.04 -16.67 -5.14
C GLY A 255 -5.14 -16.61 -3.62
N LEU A 256 -4.90 -17.75 -2.97
CA LEU A 256 -4.85 -17.91 -1.50
C LEU A 256 -3.40 -18.09 -1.04
N ASP A 257 -3.10 -17.83 0.24
CA ASP A 257 -1.81 -18.20 0.86
C ASP A 257 -1.65 -19.72 1.04
N GLU A 258 -0.44 -20.17 1.40
CA GLU A 258 -0.12 -21.60 1.61
C GLU A 258 -1.05 -22.26 2.65
N SER A 259 -1.52 -21.48 3.64
CA SER A 259 -2.42 -21.95 4.69
C SER A 259 -3.90 -22.00 4.26
N GLY A 260 -4.25 -21.39 3.13
CA GLY A 260 -5.62 -21.22 2.66
C GLY A 260 -6.47 -20.26 3.50
N GLN A 261 -5.87 -19.52 4.43
CA GLN A 261 -6.57 -18.64 5.37
C GLN A 261 -6.60 -17.18 4.89
N LEU A 262 -5.56 -16.73 4.19
CA LEU A 262 -5.48 -15.41 3.59
C LEU A 262 -5.84 -15.49 2.12
N LEU A 263 -6.68 -14.55 1.69
CA LEU A 263 -7.02 -14.36 0.29
C LEU A 263 -6.32 -13.11 -0.25
N PHE A 264 -5.67 -13.23 -1.40
CA PHE A 264 -5.05 -12.13 -2.12
C PHE A 264 -5.82 -11.80 -3.40
N GLU A 265 -6.17 -10.54 -3.53
CA GLU A 265 -6.79 -9.98 -4.73
C GLU A 265 -5.95 -8.82 -5.25
N ARG A 266 -5.97 -8.64 -6.56
CA ARG A 266 -5.34 -7.51 -7.24
C ARG A 266 -6.33 -6.94 -8.23
N GLY A 267 -6.71 -5.70 -8.06
CA GLY A 267 -7.57 -5.03 -9.00
C GLY A 267 -6.89 -3.90 -9.71
N ARG A 268 -7.38 -3.65 -10.92
CA ARG A 268 -7.08 -2.44 -11.67
C ARG A 268 -8.05 -1.34 -11.26
N VAL A 269 -7.53 -0.12 -11.12
CA VAL A 269 -8.35 1.07 -10.90
C VAL A 269 -8.70 1.72 -12.24
N VAL A 270 -9.99 1.86 -12.49
CA VAL A 270 -10.57 2.49 -13.68
C VAL A 270 -11.19 3.83 -13.29
N TYR A 271 -10.75 4.90 -13.94
CA TYR A 271 -11.30 6.24 -13.74
C TYR A 271 -12.22 6.58 -14.91
N GLY A 272 -13.48 6.92 -14.61
CA GLY A 272 -14.48 7.38 -15.56
C GLY A 272 -14.61 8.90 -15.64
#